data_AF-A0A7S1X4A2-F1
#
_entry.id   AF-A0A7S1X4A2-F1
#
_cell.length_a   1.000
_cell.length_b   1.000
_cell.length_c   1.000
_cell.angle_alpha   90.00
_cell.angle_beta   90.00
_cell.angle_gamma   90.00
#
_symmetry.space_group_name_H-M   'P 1'
#
loop_
_entity.id
_entity.type
_entity.pdbx_description
1 polymer ?
#
loop_
_entity_poly.entity_id
_entity_poly.type
_entity_poly.pdbx_seq_one_letter_code
_entity_poly.pdbx_strand_id
1 'polypeptide(L)'
;FRAPSQPLKSVSFLAVHPRVPIAAALAGTSSAVMSEVSETQPHWSPLPEEWRRPLPLSSPNARHHMDKIGWPQMQESLAFRQLWLEVALLEKILYKNKSQHRGAAHFKRLQQVVRHLRLLRELSIPKLVEDAAAPFITRRKVLAGQVPRSPSRQVVGFLLCRLFAGCTLAEEIMEAIQ
;
A
#
# COMPACT_ATOMS: atom_id res chain seq x y z
N PHE A 1 -33.19 -7.93 -45.62
CA PHE A 1 -33.02 -6.48 -45.34
C PHE A 1 -33.15 -6.28 -43.84
N ARG A 2 -32.31 -5.52 -43.12
CA ARG A 2 -31.09 -4.77 -43.50
C ARG A 2 -30.30 -4.47 -42.21
N ALA A 3 -29.01 -4.81 -42.14
CA ALA A 3 -28.07 -4.18 -41.19
C ALA A 3 -27.66 -2.80 -41.76
N PRO A 4 -27.56 -1.76 -40.92
CA PRO A 4 -26.25 -1.25 -40.44
C PRO A 4 -26.34 -0.72 -38.97
N SER A 5 -25.31 -0.26 -38.25
CA SER A 5 -23.83 -0.34 -38.34
C SER A 5 -23.23 0.11 -36.99
N GLN A 6 -21.95 -0.18 -36.71
CA GLN A 6 -21.17 0.59 -35.71
C GLN A 6 -20.72 1.95 -36.30
N PRO A 7 -20.12 2.86 -35.50
CA PRO A 7 -18.66 2.80 -35.38
C PRO A 7 -18.09 3.04 -33.98
N LEU A 8 -16.98 2.35 -33.71
CA LEU A 8 -16.04 2.63 -32.63
C LEU A 8 -15.33 3.98 -32.83
N LYS A 9 -15.11 4.73 -31.73
CA LYS A 9 -14.02 5.70 -31.55
C LYS A 9 -13.51 5.48 -30.11
N SER A 10 -12.34 4.90 -29.86
CA SER A 10 -10.98 5.34 -30.23
C SER A 10 -10.63 6.73 -29.68
N VAL A 11 -10.03 6.74 -28.49
CA VAL A 11 -8.81 7.51 -28.21
C VAL A 11 -7.87 6.61 -27.39
N SER A 12 -6.67 6.42 -27.89
CA SER A 12 -5.60 5.64 -27.27
C SER A 12 -4.88 6.45 -26.19
N PHE A 13 -4.34 5.79 -25.17
CA PHE A 13 -3.00 6.17 -24.70
C PHE A 13 -2.17 4.94 -24.34
N LEU A 14 -0.96 4.88 -24.90
CA LEU A 14 0.02 3.82 -24.76
C LEU A 14 0.97 4.11 -23.60
N ALA A 15 1.20 3.12 -22.75
CA ALA A 15 2.44 2.87 -22.02
C ALA A 15 2.32 1.42 -21.48
N VAL A 16 2.60 0.37 -22.26
CA VAL A 16 3.97 -0.04 -22.65
C VAL A 16 4.92 0.08 -21.46
N HIS A 17 4.88 -0.89 -20.55
CA HIS A 17 6.03 -1.19 -19.70
C HIS A 17 7.10 -1.84 -20.59
N PRO A 18 8.28 -1.23 -20.80
CA PRO A 18 9.39 -1.92 -21.41
C PRO A 18 9.92 -2.98 -20.42
N ARG A 19 9.85 -4.25 -20.81
CA ARG A 19 10.75 -5.27 -20.26
C ARG A 19 12.17 -4.85 -20.63
N VAL A 20 12.99 -4.45 -19.65
CA VAL A 20 14.44 -4.30 -19.85
C VAL A 20 15.09 -5.64 -19.53
N PRO A 21 15.76 -6.30 -20.50
CA PRO A 21 16.53 -7.52 -20.23
C PRO A 21 17.83 -7.20 -19.49
N ILE A 22 18.19 -8.05 -18.53
CA ILE A 22 19.43 -7.96 -17.73
C ILE A 22 20.62 -8.41 -18.59
N ALA A 23 21.13 -7.55 -19.50
CA ALA A 23 22.34 -7.81 -20.29
C ALA A 23 22.92 -6.58 -21.05
N ALA A 24 23.15 -5.42 -20.41
CA ALA A 24 23.84 -4.29 -21.08
C ALA A 24 24.44 -3.24 -20.10
N ALA A 25 25.39 -3.63 -19.24
CA ALA A 25 26.10 -2.67 -18.37
C ALA A 25 27.53 -3.14 -17.99
N LEU A 26 28.32 -3.57 -18.99
CA LEU A 26 29.76 -3.87 -18.84
C LEU A 26 30.61 -3.18 -19.91
N ALA A 27 30.58 -1.85 -19.86
CA ALA A 27 31.56 -0.90 -20.40
C ALA A 27 31.29 0.40 -19.61
N GLY A 28 32.26 1.13 -19.05
CA GLY A 28 33.66 1.28 -19.44
C GLY A 28 33.87 2.75 -19.83
N THR A 29 34.91 3.41 -19.32
CA THR A 29 35.08 4.89 -19.22
C THR A 29 34.15 5.54 -18.17
N SER A 30 34.59 6.27 -17.13
CA SER A 30 35.80 7.06 -16.79
C SER A 30 35.71 8.55 -17.14
N SER A 31 35.98 9.36 -16.11
CA SER A 31 36.21 10.82 -16.10
C SER A 31 35.00 11.77 -16.09
N ALA A 32 35.00 12.62 -15.06
CA ALA A 32 34.48 13.98 -14.97
C ALA A 32 33.09 14.33 -15.54
N VAL A 33 32.12 14.58 -14.65
CA VAL A 33 31.54 15.91 -14.39
C VAL A 33 31.09 15.96 -12.92
N MET A 34 31.50 17.01 -12.17
CA MET A 34 30.89 17.34 -10.88
C MET A 34 29.68 18.26 -11.09
N SER A 35 28.78 18.28 -10.10
CA SER A 35 27.67 19.24 -9.97
C SER A 35 26.47 19.03 -10.89
N GLU A 36 25.67 18.00 -10.56
CA GLU A 36 24.22 18.19 -10.50
C GLU A 36 23.61 17.23 -9.46
N VAL A 37 23.68 17.63 -8.18
CA VAL A 37 22.82 17.03 -7.15
C VAL A 37 21.42 17.58 -7.35
N SER A 38 20.72 17.02 -8.35
CA SER A 38 19.27 17.17 -8.44
C SER A 38 18.68 16.44 -7.24
N GLU A 39 18.32 17.23 -6.24
CA GLU A 39 17.65 16.81 -5.01
C GLU A 39 16.31 16.16 -5.40
N THR A 40 16.31 14.84 -5.53
CA THR A 40 15.14 14.04 -5.88
C THR A 40 14.15 14.10 -4.73
N GLN A 41 13.32 15.16 -4.74
CA GLN A 41 12.20 15.27 -3.81
C GLN A 41 11.40 13.97 -3.86
N PRO A 42 11.05 13.40 -2.70
CA PRO A 42 10.26 12.18 -2.69
C PRO A 42 8.91 12.47 -3.34
N HIS A 43 8.57 11.67 -4.36
CA HIS A 43 7.32 11.79 -5.13
C HIS A 43 6.12 11.32 -4.26
N TRP A 44 5.85 12.05 -3.18
CA TRP A 44 4.57 11.98 -2.50
C TRP A 44 3.58 12.80 -3.34
N SER A 45 2.98 12.14 -4.33
CA SER A 45 1.86 12.70 -5.08
C SER A 45 0.88 13.33 -4.09
N PRO A 46 0.61 14.65 -4.17
CA PRO A 46 -0.08 15.36 -3.11
C PRO A 46 -1.46 14.77 -2.93
N LEU A 47 -1.82 14.44 -1.68
CA LEU A 47 -3.08 13.77 -1.34
C LEU A 47 -4.26 14.45 -2.07
N PRO A 48 -5.19 13.68 -2.66
CA PRO A 48 -6.34 14.22 -3.37
C PRO A 48 -7.04 15.31 -2.56
N GLU A 49 -7.56 16.34 -3.20
CA GLU A 49 -8.03 17.53 -2.48
C GLU A 49 -9.24 17.20 -1.57
N GLU A 50 -10.06 16.25 -2.00
CA GLU A 50 -11.12 15.59 -1.25
C GLU A 50 -10.65 14.91 0.05
N TRP A 51 -9.39 14.50 0.16
CA TRP A 51 -8.80 13.89 1.37
C TRP A 51 -8.18 14.94 2.31
N ARG A 52 -7.89 16.16 1.82
CA ARG A 52 -7.36 17.26 2.64
C ARG A 52 -8.45 18.03 3.38
N ARG A 53 -9.70 17.96 2.93
CA ARG A 53 -10.83 18.66 3.57
C ARG A 53 -11.26 17.94 4.85
N PRO A 54 -11.44 18.64 5.99
CA PRO A 54 -12.00 18.03 7.19
C PRO A 54 -13.36 17.41 6.89
N LEU A 55 -13.49 16.10 7.07
CA LEU A 55 -14.77 15.42 7.00
C LEU A 55 -15.74 16.05 8.02
N PRO A 56 -16.96 16.44 7.64
CA PRO A 56 -17.99 16.80 8.60
C PRO A 56 -18.37 15.57 9.43
N LEU A 57 -17.76 15.43 10.61
CA LEU A 57 -17.83 14.26 11.51
C LEU A 57 -19.26 13.94 12.03
N SER A 58 -20.24 14.80 11.73
CA SER A 58 -21.67 14.62 12.03
C SER A 58 -22.57 14.77 10.79
N SER A 59 -22.06 14.48 9.59
CA SER A 59 -22.89 14.46 8.37
C SER A 59 -23.81 13.22 8.35
N PRO A 60 -25.14 13.37 8.15
CA PRO A 60 -26.04 12.25 7.87
C PRO A 60 -25.61 11.41 6.67
N ASN A 61 -24.84 12.02 5.75
CA ASN A 61 -24.34 11.42 4.53
C ASN A 61 -22.87 10.95 4.65
N ALA A 62 -22.37 10.66 5.86
CA ALA A 62 -20.99 10.20 6.10
C ALA A 62 -20.54 9.10 5.12
N ARG A 63 -21.40 8.12 4.82
CA ARG A 63 -21.15 7.07 3.82
C ARG A 63 -20.89 7.61 2.41
N HIS A 64 -21.66 8.59 1.95
CA HIS A 64 -21.44 9.22 0.63
C HIS A 64 -20.11 9.96 0.57
N HIS A 65 -19.63 10.51 1.69
CA HIS A 65 -18.28 11.06 1.78
C HIS A 65 -17.22 9.94 1.74
N MET A 66 -17.41 8.82 2.42
CA MET A 66 -16.48 7.67 2.36
C MET A 66 -16.40 7.05 0.96
N ASP A 67 -17.54 6.89 0.29
CA ASP A 67 -17.60 6.41 -1.10
C ASP A 67 -16.89 7.39 -2.06
N LYS A 68 -17.06 8.71 -1.87
CA LYS A 68 -16.32 9.76 -2.61
C LYS A 68 -14.82 9.78 -2.34
N ILE A 69 -14.40 9.42 -1.13
CA ILE A 69 -12.98 9.34 -0.74
C ILE A 69 -12.30 8.09 -1.33
N GLY A 70 -13.04 7.16 -1.93
CA GLY A 70 -12.48 5.92 -2.46
C GLY A 70 -12.19 4.89 -1.38
N TRP A 71 -13.03 4.85 -0.33
CA TRP A 71 -12.89 3.91 0.77
C TRP A 71 -12.75 2.43 0.33
N PRO A 72 -13.52 1.89 -0.63
CA PRO A 72 -13.34 0.52 -1.11
C PRO A 72 -11.95 0.25 -1.70
N GLN A 73 -11.44 1.20 -2.49
CA GLN A 73 -10.10 1.13 -3.10
C GLN A 73 -9.00 1.17 -2.02
N MET A 74 -9.19 1.97 -0.97
CA MET A 74 -8.27 2.00 0.17
C MET A 74 -8.31 0.71 0.99
N GLN A 75 -9.48 0.09 1.17
CA GLN A 75 -9.56 -1.23 1.81
C GLN A 75 -8.86 -2.32 0.99
N GLU A 76 -8.97 -2.27 -0.34
CA GLU A 76 -8.30 -3.21 -1.24
C GLU A 76 -6.77 -3.04 -1.23
N SER A 77 -6.27 -1.80 -1.26
CA SER A 77 -4.82 -1.53 -1.18
C SER A 77 -4.22 -1.98 0.16
N LEU A 78 -4.96 -1.83 1.26
CA LEU A 78 -4.56 -2.31 2.59
C LEU A 78 -4.71 -3.83 2.76
N ALA A 79 -5.40 -4.55 1.86
CA ALA A 79 -5.60 -5.99 2.03
C ALA A 79 -4.30 -6.81 1.82
N PHE A 80 -3.32 -6.28 1.09
CA PHE A 80 -1.99 -6.85 0.82
C PHE A 80 -1.99 -8.36 0.46
N ARG A 81 -3.06 -8.85 -0.21
CA ARG A 81 -3.31 -10.30 -0.38
C ARG A 81 -2.16 -11.02 -1.08
N GLN A 82 -1.65 -10.42 -2.15
CA GLN A 82 -0.53 -10.97 -2.93
C GLN A 82 0.76 -11.05 -2.10
N LEU A 83 1.08 -10.00 -1.35
CA LEU A 83 2.22 -9.97 -0.43
C LEU A 83 2.16 -11.10 0.59
N TRP A 84 0.99 -11.38 1.17
CA TRP A 84 0.85 -12.48 2.15
C TRP A 84 0.97 -13.88 1.53
N LEU A 85 0.60 -14.06 0.26
CA LEU A 85 0.87 -15.29 -0.49
C LEU A 85 2.39 -15.47 -0.73
N GLU A 86 3.08 -14.39 -1.10
CA GLU A 86 4.53 -14.38 -1.31
C GLU A 86 5.29 -14.62 -0.01
N VAL A 87 4.90 -14.00 1.10
CA VAL A 87 5.45 -14.29 2.44
C VAL A 87 5.33 -15.77 2.77
N ALA A 88 4.18 -16.40 2.52
CA ALA A 88 4.00 -17.84 2.77
C ALA A 88 4.87 -18.73 1.85
N LEU A 89 5.28 -18.25 0.68
CA LEU A 89 6.27 -18.91 -0.18
C LEU A 89 7.69 -18.72 0.37
N LEU A 90 8.07 -17.51 0.78
CA LEU A 90 9.36 -17.22 1.41
C LEU A 90 9.56 -18.04 2.71
N GLU A 91 8.52 -18.21 3.52
CA GLU A 91 8.53 -19.06 4.70
C GLU A 91 8.78 -20.54 4.37
N LYS A 92 8.17 -21.06 3.29
CA LYS A 92 8.42 -22.43 2.79
C LYS A 92 9.85 -22.58 2.27
N ILE A 93 10.38 -21.57 1.59
CA ILE A 93 11.78 -21.53 1.12
C ILE A 93 12.74 -21.53 2.31
N LEU A 94 12.52 -20.66 3.30
CA LEU A 94 13.30 -20.63 4.54
C LEU A 94 13.26 -21.97 5.28
N TYR A 95 12.08 -22.59 5.39
CA TYR A 95 11.94 -23.90 6.04
C TYR A 95 12.79 -24.98 5.34
N LYS A 96 12.65 -25.12 4.02
CA LYS A 96 13.37 -26.15 3.24
C LYS A 96 14.89 -25.95 3.24
N ASN A 97 15.37 -24.71 3.20
CA ASN A 97 16.79 -24.39 3.02
C ASN A 97 17.54 -24.12 4.34
N LYS A 98 16.87 -24.23 5.50
CA LYS A 98 17.39 -23.86 6.83
C LYS A 98 18.69 -24.55 7.23
N SER A 99 18.84 -25.84 6.90
CA SER A 99 20.03 -26.63 7.22
C SER A 99 21.20 -26.32 6.30
N GLN A 100 20.94 -26.17 5.00
CA GLN A 100 21.94 -25.95 3.96
C GLN A 100 22.56 -24.54 4.02
N HIS A 101 21.76 -23.51 4.32
CA HIS A 101 22.19 -22.11 4.25
C HIS A 101 22.35 -21.41 5.61
N ARG A 102 22.47 -22.17 6.71
CA ARG A 102 22.48 -21.66 8.10
C ARG A 102 23.50 -20.52 8.35
N GLY A 103 24.65 -20.53 7.67
CA GLY A 103 25.68 -19.50 7.78
C GLY A 103 25.56 -18.34 6.78
N ALA A 104 24.81 -18.51 5.69
CA ALA A 104 24.89 -17.66 4.50
C ALA A 104 24.26 -16.28 4.71
N ALA A 105 24.95 -15.22 4.24
CA ALA A 105 24.50 -13.83 4.42
C ALA A 105 23.14 -13.56 3.76
N HIS A 106 22.93 -14.01 2.51
CA HIS A 106 21.65 -13.89 1.81
C HIS A 106 20.50 -14.57 2.56
N PHE A 107 20.77 -15.70 3.24
CA PHE A 107 19.76 -16.45 3.97
C PHE A 107 19.39 -15.75 5.29
N LYS A 108 20.37 -15.12 5.96
CA LYS A 108 20.14 -14.25 7.12
C LYS A 108 19.32 -13.01 6.75
N ARG A 109 19.63 -12.34 5.61
CA ARG A 109 18.81 -11.23 5.09
C ARG A 109 17.37 -11.67 4.82
N LEU A 110 17.17 -12.81 4.15
CA LEU A 110 15.83 -13.36 3.91
C LEU A 110 15.07 -13.66 5.22
N GLN A 111 15.74 -14.18 6.25
CA GLN A 111 15.15 -14.36 7.58
C GLN A 111 14.72 -13.03 8.22
N GLN A 112 15.51 -11.97 8.05
CA GLN A 112 15.20 -10.63 8.55
C GLN A 112 13.99 -10.03 7.80
N VAL A 113 13.97 -10.08 6.47
CA VAL A 113 12.83 -9.64 5.65
C VAL A 113 11.54 -10.36 6.05
N VAL A 114 11.56 -11.69 6.20
CA VAL A 114 10.38 -12.46 6.65
C VAL A 114 9.97 -12.12 8.09
N ARG A 115 10.93 -11.83 8.98
CA ARG A 115 10.61 -11.33 10.34
C ARG A 115 9.90 -9.98 10.29
N HIS A 116 10.38 -9.04 9.49
CA HIS A 116 9.79 -7.70 9.40
C HIS A 116 8.40 -7.76 8.76
N LEU A 117 8.21 -8.61 7.72
CA LEU A 117 6.91 -8.87 7.11
C LEU A 117 5.90 -9.49 8.10
N ARG A 118 6.34 -10.33 9.04
CA ARG A 118 5.49 -10.82 10.14
C ARG A 118 5.07 -9.71 11.10
N LEU A 119 6.02 -8.85 11.52
CA LEU A 119 5.71 -7.69 12.36
C LEU A 119 4.71 -6.75 11.67
N LEU A 120 4.91 -6.46 10.37
CA LEU A 120 3.99 -5.68 9.55
C LEU A 120 2.57 -6.29 9.53
N ARG A 121 2.46 -7.62 9.45
CA ARG A 121 1.18 -8.33 9.54
C ARG A 121 0.53 -8.20 10.92
N GLU A 122 1.32 -8.33 11.98
CA GLU A 122 0.87 -8.20 13.38
C GLU A 122 0.38 -6.78 13.72
N LEU A 123 0.83 -5.74 12.99
CA LEU A 123 0.29 -4.39 13.13
C LEU A 123 -1.23 -4.32 12.90
N SER A 124 -1.80 -5.25 12.12
CA SER A 124 -3.25 -5.41 11.91
C SER A 124 -3.95 -4.15 11.37
N ILE A 125 -3.21 -3.27 10.69
CA ILE A 125 -3.67 -2.00 10.13
C ILE A 125 -5.01 -2.11 9.38
N PRO A 126 -5.25 -3.10 8.48
CA PRO A 126 -6.49 -3.13 7.70
C PRO A 126 -7.73 -3.33 8.57
N LYS A 127 -7.60 -4.15 9.62
CA LYS A 127 -8.66 -4.37 10.61
C LYS A 127 -8.88 -3.13 11.48
N LEU A 128 -7.82 -2.46 11.94
CA LEU A 128 -7.94 -1.24 12.74
C LEU A 128 -8.62 -0.10 11.96
N VAL A 129 -8.32 -0.01 10.66
CA VAL A 129 -8.97 0.91 9.72
C VAL A 129 -10.46 0.55 9.55
N GLU A 130 -10.79 -0.72 9.34
CA GLU A 130 -12.19 -1.19 9.28
C GLU A 130 -12.97 -0.94 10.59
N ASP A 131 -12.41 -1.28 11.74
CA ASP A 131 -13.01 -1.08 13.07
C ASP A 131 -13.28 0.41 13.35
N ALA A 132 -12.37 1.31 12.94
CA ALA A 132 -12.53 2.76 13.06
C ALA A 132 -13.60 3.33 12.11
N ALA A 133 -13.84 2.68 10.97
CA ALA A 133 -14.81 3.11 9.97
C ALA A 133 -16.21 2.48 10.12
N ALA A 134 -16.31 1.34 10.79
CA ALA A 134 -17.56 0.62 11.04
C ALA A 134 -18.73 1.51 11.55
N PRO A 135 -18.53 2.53 12.42
CA PRO A 135 -19.60 3.45 12.83
C PRO A 135 -20.25 4.23 11.67
N PHE A 136 -19.48 4.55 10.61
CA PHE A 136 -19.94 5.35 9.48
C PHE A 136 -20.51 4.50 8.33
N ILE A 137 -20.08 3.24 8.23
CA ILE A 137 -20.48 2.32 7.14
C ILE A 137 -21.76 1.54 7.50
N THR A 138 -21.96 1.20 8.78
CA THR A 138 -23.03 0.29 9.20
C THR A 138 -24.42 0.94 9.21
N ARG A 139 -25.31 0.48 8.32
CA ARG A 139 -26.71 0.95 8.18
C ARG A 139 -27.52 0.92 9.50
N ARG A 140 -27.16 0.06 10.45
CA ARG A 140 -27.98 -0.25 11.64
C ARG A 140 -28.11 0.89 12.64
N LYS A 141 -27.13 1.80 12.75
CA LYS A 141 -27.21 2.96 13.67
C LYS A 141 -27.91 4.16 13.06
N VAL A 142 -27.79 4.35 11.74
CA VAL A 142 -28.48 5.44 11.00
C VAL A 142 -30.00 5.28 11.08
N LEU A 143 -30.51 4.05 11.02
CA LEU A 143 -31.94 3.75 11.20
C LEU A 143 -32.49 4.09 12.60
N ALA A 144 -31.63 4.27 13.61
CA ALA A 144 -32.03 4.62 14.97
C ALA A 144 -31.92 6.12 15.28
N GLY A 145 -31.71 6.97 14.25
CA GLY A 145 -31.53 8.42 14.42
C GLY A 145 -30.26 8.84 15.16
N GLN A 146 -29.38 7.90 15.50
CA GLN A 146 -28.12 8.19 16.19
C GLN A 146 -27.05 8.61 15.18
N VAL A 147 -26.60 9.86 15.28
CA VAL A 147 -25.43 10.36 14.56
C VAL A 147 -24.22 9.46 14.88
N PRO A 148 -23.49 8.95 13.89
CA PRO A 148 -22.31 8.13 14.14
C PRO A 148 -21.27 8.95 14.90
N ARG A 149 -21.00 8.56 16.15
CA ARG A 149 -19.98 9.21 16.97
C ARG A 149 -18.60 9.01 16.34
N SER A 150 -17.82 10.08 16.28
CA SER A 150 -16.42 10.03 15.85
C SER A 150 -15.61 9.03 16.70
N PRO A 151 -14.60 8.36 16.12
CA PRO A 151 -13.67 7.54 16.90
C PRO A 151 -12.98 8.38 17.97
N SER A 152 -12.72 7.79 19.13
CA SER A 152 -12.09 8.53 20.23
C SER A 152 -10.66 8.94 19.86
N ARG A 153 -10.16 10.03 20.47
CA ARG A 153 -8.77 10.50 20.27
C ARG A 153 -7.74 9.38 20.54
N GLN A 154 -8.03 8.47 21.46
CA GLN A 154 -7.18 7.31 21.75
C GLN A 154 -7.15 6.30 20.61
N VAL A 155 -8.31 5.99 19.98
CA VAL A 155 -8.38 5.09 18.82
C VAL A 155 -7.64 5.70 17.62
N VAL A 156 -7.84 7.00 17.36
CA VAL A 156 -7.14 7.70 16.28
C VAL A 156 -5.63 7.74 16.53
N GLY A 157 -5.19 8.07 17.75
CA GLY A 157 -3.77 8.05 18.11
C GLY A 157 -3.14 6.66 17.98
N PHE A 158 -3.83 5.62 18.44
CA PHE A 158 -3.37 4.24 18.31
C PHE A 158 -3.23 3.81 16.83
N LEU A 159 -4.21 4.16 15.99
CA LEU A 159 -4.16 3.90 14.55
C LEU A 159 -2.98 4.63 13.89
N LEU A 160 -2.76 5.91 14.21
CA LEU A 160 -1.62 6.69 13.69
C LEU A 160 -0.27 6.10 14.10
N CYS A 161 -0.11 5.69 15.37
CA CYS A 161 1.12 5.01 15.82
C CYS A 161 1.35 3.67 15.08
N ARG A 162 0.28 2.90 14.82
CA ARG A 162 0.35 1.64 14.06
C ARG A 162 0.67 1.87 12.59
N LEU A 163 0.13 2.92 11.97
CA LEU A 163 0.47 3.33 10.60
C LEU A 163 1.94 3.76 10.50
N PHE A 164 2.41 4.62 11.41
CA PHE A 164 3.80 5.07 11.45
C PHE A 164 4.78 3.90 11.61
N ALA A 165 4.54 3.00 12.57
CA ALA A 165 5.34 1.78 12.72
C ALA A 165 5.31 0.87 11.48
N GLY A 166 4.20 0.88 10.72
CA GLY A 166 4.09 0.17 9.45
C GLY A 166 4.93 0.78 8.34
N CYS A 167 4.99 2.11 8.26
CA CYS A 167 5.89 2.83 7.34
C CYS A 167 7.35 2.52 7.65
N THR A 168 7.78 2.64 8.90
CA THR A 168 9.17 2.36 9.31
C THR A 168 9.56 0.89 9.03
N LEU A 169 8.68 -0.07 9.31
CA LEU A 169 8.94 -1.48 8.95
C LEU A 169 9.01 -1.69 7.43
N ALA A 170 8.22 -0.97 6.63
CA ALA A 170 8.29 -1.05 5.18
C ALA A 170 9.60 -0.48 4.63
N GLU A 171 10.11 0.62 5.21
CA GLU A 171 11.43 1.18 4.91
C GLU A 171 12.54 0.17 5.21
N GLU A 172 12.57 -0.41 6.43
CA GLU A 172 13.53 -1.46 6.80
C GLU A 172 13.46 -2.71 5.90
N ILE A 173 12.26 -3.08 5.40
CA ILE A 173 12.09 -4.18 4.45
C ILE A 173 12.71 -3.82 3.10
N MET A 174 12.51 -2.60 2.60
CA MET A 174 13.08 -2.14 1.33
C MET A 174 14.60 -2.07 1.39
N GLU A 175 15.17 -1.58 2.49
CA GLU A 175 16.62 -1.58 2.73
C GLU A 175 17.21 -3.00 2.79
N ALA A 176 16.53 -3.94 3.46
CA ALA A 176 17.01 -5.31 3.60
C ALA A 176 16.95 -6.14 2.30
N ILE A 177 16.30 -5.64 1.25
CA ILE A 177 16.20 -6.25 -0.08
C ILE A 177 17.34 -5.78 -1.02
N GLN A 178 18.00 -4.66 -0.71
CA GLN A 178 19.13 -4.09 -1.48
C GLN A 178 20.46 -4.81 -1.18
#